data_AF-A0A1H6FYM3-F1
#
_entry.id   AF-A0A1H6FYM3-F1
#
_cell.length_a   1.000
_cell.length_b   1.000
_cell.length_c   1.000
_cell.angle_alpha   90.00
_cell.angle_beta   90.00
_cell.angle_gamma   90.00
#
_symmetry.space_group_name_H-M   'P 1'
#
loop_
_entity.id
_entity.type
_entity.pdbx_description
1 polymer ?
#
loop_
_entity_poly.entity_id
_entity_poly.type
_entity_poly.pdbx_seq_one_letter_code
_entity_poly.pdbx_strand_id
1 'polypeptide(L)'
;MSQDDVPASLQTAADADRPRGILTPSDRDFLLGRKTDYTDHSKKQKRNRIRRRVRNAVLDFSILFEYLEERDRQTVFDPDDDERDAYTQGITDMLAFLHLGTMGYHTPFKDMLSEGVGQAEQRLAGSNYRMVNVEFNVEPVGQIDVDEVVEKLENEEFAQLTDEELRAFVRLLTMSEEFSPESAREQIKDRVDEYTNQVNESADARDGNLEELTN
;
A
#
# COMPACT_ATOMS: atom_id res chain seq x y z
N MET A 1 -10.96 2.49 -23.57
CA MET A 1 -10.86 3.16 -22.27
C MET A 1 -10.36 4.56 -22.53
N SER A 2 -11.14 5.57 -22.13
CA SER A 2 -10.69 6.97 -22.14
C SER A 2 -9.56 7.13 -21.10
N GLN A 3 -8.83 8.24 -21.16
CA GLN A 3 -7.89 8.61 -20.08
C GLN A 3 -8.63 8.71 -18.72
N ASP A 4 -9.95 8.94 -18.76
CA ASP A 4 -10.86 9.07 -17.61
C ASP A 4 -11.27 7.74 -16.94
N ASP A 5 -11.00 6.58 -17.56
CA ASP A 5 -11.40 5.26 -17.01
C ASP A 5 -10.31 4.63 -16.12
N VAL A 6 -9.20 5.34 -15.86
CA VAL A 6 -8.09 4.84 -15.06
C VAL A 6 -8.31 5.22 -13.59
N PRO A 7 -8.17 4.28 -12.62
CA PRO A 7 -8.27 4.59 -11.20
C PRO A 7 -7.39 5.79 -10.82
N ALA A 8 -7.85 6.63 -9.89
CA ALA A 8 -7.11 7.82 -9.44
C ALA A 8 -5.66 7.51 -9.04
N SER A 9 -5.45 6.38 -8.36
CA SER A 9 -4.13 5.88 -7.95
C SER A 9 -3.16 5.58 -9.11
N LEU A 10 -3.67 5.43 -10.33
CA LEU A 10 -2.87 5.13 -11.52
C LEU A 10 -2.79 6.30 -12.49
N GLN A 11 -3.39 7.47 -12.21
CA GLN A 11 -3.41 8.61 -13.15
C GLN A 11 -2.02 9.05 -13.57
N THR A 12 -1.12 9.34 -12.62
CA THR A 12 0.28 9.71 -12.90
C THR A 12 1.01 8.60 -13.67
N ALA A 13 0.86 7.33 -13.25
CA ALA A 13 1.50 6.20 -13.92
C ALA A 13 1.01 6.02 -15.37
N ALA A 14 -0.25 6.36 -15.61
CA ALA A 14 -0.95 6.22 -16.87
C ALA A 14 -0.88 7.48 -17.74
N ASP A 15 -0.29 8.58 -17.28
CA ASP A 15 -0.17 9.82 -18.05
C ASP A 15 0.54 9.58 -19.39
N ALA A 16 -0.09 9.97 -20.49
CA ALA A 16 0.42 9.77 -21.84
C ALA A 16 1.78 10.49 -22.04
N ASP A 17 1.94 11.67 -21.43
CA ASP A 17 3.13 12.51 -21.59
C ASP A 17 4.30 12.06 -20.71
N ARG A 18 4.04 11.18 -19.73
CA ARG A 18 5.09 10.61 -18.87
C ARG A 18 6.18 9.91 -19.69
N PRO A 19 7.47 10.23 -19.46
CA PRO A 19 8.57 9.59 -20.16
C PRO A 19 8.60 8.08 -19.92
N ARG A 20 9.31 7.36 -20.80
CA ARG A 20 9.43 5.91 -20.67
C ARG A 20 10.19 5.55 -19.40
N GLY A 21 9.67 4.57 -18.66
CA GLY A 21 10.43 3.81 -17.67
C GLY A 21 10.76 2.43 -18.24
N ILE A 22 10.50 1.39 -17.46
CA ILE A 22 10.51 -0.01 -17.92
C ILE A 22 9.56 -0.18 -19.12
N LEU A 23 8.35 0.37 -19.01
CA LEU A 23 7.34 0.40 -20.06
C LEU A 23 7.54 1.62 -20.97
N THR A 24 7.45 1.39 -22.28
CA THR A 24 7.28 2.50 -23.24
C THR A 24 5.86 3.06 -23.19
N PRO A 25 5.61 4.28 -23.70
CA PRO A 25 4.24 4.80 -23.83
C PRO A 25 3.30 3.82 -24.55
N SER A 26 3.78 3.24 -25.65
CA SER A 26 3.02 2.21 -26.39
C SER A 26 2.75 0.94 -25.57
N ASP A 27 3.64 0.56 -24.65
CA ASP A 27 3.39 -0.58 -23.74
C ASP A 27 2.32 -0.25 -22.71
N ARG A 28 2.31 0.99 -22.18
CA ARG A 28 1.25 1.49 -21.30
C ARG A 28 -0.10 1.48 -22.02
N ASP A 29 -0.18 2.04 -23.23
CA ASP A 29 -1.42 2.04 -24.02
C ASP A 29 -1.95 0.62 -24.32
N PHE A 30 -1.03 -0.32 -24.54
CA PHE A 30 -1.38 -1.72 -24.75
C PHE A 30 -1.95 -2.38 -23.48
N LEU A 31 -1.34 -2.14 -22.31
CA LEU A 31 -1.80 -2.72 -21.05
C LEU A 31 -3.09 -2.06 -20.53
N LEU A 32 -3.24 -0.75 -20.74
CA LEU A 32 -4.42 0.03 -20.36
C LEU A 32 -5.57 -0.09 -21.37
N GLY A 33 -5.40 -0.86 -22.45
CA GLY A 33 -6.46 -1.06 -23.45
C GLY A 33 -6.87 0.21 -24.21
N ARG A 34 -6.00 1.23 -24.24
CA ARG A 34 -6.23 2.49 -24.99
C ARG A 34 -6.09 2.29 -26.49
N LYS A 35 -5.23 1.35 -26.89
CA LYS A 35 -5.03 0.95 -28.29
C LYS A 35 -5.44 -0.51 -28.49
N THR A 36 -6.39 -0.76 -29.38
CA THR A 36 -7.05 -2.08 -29.52
C THR A 36 -6.86 -2.73 -30.90
N ASP A 37 -6.31 -2.01 -31.88
CA ASP A 37 -6.03 -2.43 -33.27
C ASP A 37 -4.84 -3.40 -33.41
N TYR A 38 -4.61 -4.26 -32.42
CA TYR A 38 -3.54 -5.25 -32.47
C TYR A 38 -4.04 -6.58 -33.01
N THR A 39 -3.35 -7.12 -34.01
CA THR A 39 -3.49 -8.54 -34.38
C THR A 39 -3.01 -9.45 -33.25
N ASP A 40 -3.52 -10.69 -33.16
CA ASP A 40 -3.13 -11.62 -32.10
C ASP A 40 -1.62 -11.88 -32.04
N HIS A 41 -0.99 -11.98 -33.22
CA HIS A 41 0.46 -12.06 -33.32
C HIS A 41 1.13 -10.83 -32.69
N SER A 42 0.64 -9.62 -32.99
CA SER A 42 1.18 -8.37 -32.42
C SER A 42 1.00 -8.30 -30.90
N LYS A 43 -0.16 -8.72 -30.37
CA LYS A 43 -0.42 -8.81 -28.92
C LYS A 43 0.60 -9.74 -28.25
N LYS A 44 0.84 -10.93 -28.83
CA LYS A 44 1.83 -11.89 -28.31
C LYS A 44 3.25 -11.32 -28.29
N GLN A 45 3.64 -10.66 -29.38
CA GLN A 45 4.95 -9.99 -29.46
C GLN A 45 5.08 -8.86 -28.43
N LYS A 46 4.04 -8.04 -28.24
CA LYS A 46 4.01 -6.97 -27.23
C LYS A 46 4.20 -7.53 -25.83
N ARG A 47 3.42 -8.54 -25.45
CA ARG A 47 3.54 -9.23 -24.14
C ARG A 47 4.94 -9.81 -23.92
N ASN A 48 5.53 -10.44 -24.94
CA ASN A 48 6.90 -10.95 -24.88
C ASN A 48 7.93 -9.84 -24.62
N ARG A 49 7.80 -8.69 -25.29
CA ARG A 49 8.71 -7.55 -25.10
C ARG A 49 8.58 -6.96 -23.69
N ILE A 50 7.35 -6.79 -23.19
CA ILE A 50 7.10 -6.31 -21.83
C ILE A 50 7.74 -7.24 -20.80
N ARG A 51 7.51 -8.56 -20.90
CA ARG A 51 8.15 -9.54 -20.00
C ARG A 51 9.67 -9.47 -20.01
N ARG A 52 10.29 -9.33 -21.20
CA ARG A 52 11.74 -9.19 -21.32
C ARG A 52 12.24 -7.90 -20.67
N ARG A 53 11.53 -6.77 -20.85
CA ARG A 53 11.88 -5.49 -20.23
C ARG A 53 11.82 -5.59 -18.71
N VAL A 54 10.73 -6.13 -18.16
CA VAL A 54 10.59 -6.33 -16.70
C VAL A 54 11.73 -7.20 -16.17
N ARG A 55 12.03 -8.33 -16.82
CA ARG A 55 13.12 -9.21 -16.39
C ARG A 55 14.48 -8.49 -16.38
N ASN A 56 14.80 -7.72 -17.42
CA ASN A 56 16.08 -7.00 -17.45
C ASN A 56 16.10 -5.83 -16.46
N ALA A 57 15.00 -5.11 -16.29
CA ALA A 57 14.91 -4.02 -15.31
C ALA A 57 15.14 -4.51 -13.87
N VAL A 58 14.66 -5.72 -13.53
CA VAL A 58 14.96 -6.35 -12.22
C VAL A 58 16.46 -6.58 -12.05
N LEU A 59 17.18 -6.99 -13.11
CA LEU A 59 18.64 -7.15 -13.06
C LEU A 59 19.37 -5.81 -12.98
N ASP A 60 18.84 -4.76 -13.62
CA ASP A 60 19.41 -3.42 -13.58
C ASP A 60 19.44 -2.87 -12.14
N PHE A 61 18.52 -3.27 -11.26
CA PHE A 61 18.57 -2.87 -9.84
C PHE A 61 19.83 -3.35 -9.11
N SER A 62 20.45 -4.47 -9.51
CA SER A 62 21.75 -4.86 -8.96
C SER A 62 22.85 -3.86 -9.36
N ILE A 63 22.76 -3.26 -10.54
CA ILE A 63 23.69 -2.22 -10.98
C ILE A 63 23.40 -0.92 -10.24
N LEU A 64 22.12 -0.51 -10.16
CA LEU A 64 21.71 0.71 -9.49
C LEU A 64 22.07 0.68 -8.00
N PHE A 65 21.81 -0.44 -7.31
CA PHE A 65 22.13 -0.57 -5.90
C PHE A 65 23.62 -0.43 -5.62
N GLU A 66 24.47 -1.06 -6.44
CA GLU A 66 25.91 -1.04 -6.25
C GLU A 66 26.52 0.32 -6.64
N TYR A 67 26.14 0.86 -7.79
CA TYR A 67 26.88 1.93 -8.46
C TYR A 67 26.17 3.28 -8.54
N LEU A 68 24.87 3.38 -8.22
CA LEU A 68 24.21 4.69 -8.18
C LEU A 68 24.70 5.47 -6.95
N GLU A 69 25.14 6.70 -7.18
CA GLU A 69 25.61 7.57 -6.10
C GLU A 69 24.46 7.90 -5.14
N GLU A 70 24.81 8.12 -3.87
CA GLU A 70 23.82 8.44 -2.83
C GLU A 70 23.03 9.71 -3.15
N ARG A 71 23.68 10.73 -3.72
CA ARG A 71 23.02 11.96 -4.13
C ARG A 71 21.96 11.71 -5.19
N ASP A 72 22.28 10.93 -6.22
CA ASP A 72 21.33 10.61 -7.29
C ASP A 72 20.18 9.75 -6.75
N ARG A 73 20.48 8.83 -5.83
CA ARG A 73 19.45 8.06 -5.12
C ARG A 73 18.52 8.98 -4.33
N GLN A 74 19.05 9.98 -3.62
CA GLN A 74 18.22 10.95 -2.90
C GLN A 74 17.31 11.76 -3.84
N THR A 75 17.77 12.09 -5.05
CA THR A 75 16.93 12.73 -6.07
C THR A 75 15.83 11.80 -6.60
N VAL A 76 16.09 10.50 -6.72
CA VAL A 76 15.07 9.51 -7.12
C VAL A 76 14.00 9.31 -6.04
N PHE A 77 14.38 9.43 -4.77
CA PHE A 77 13.51 9.25 -3.60
C PHE A 77 13.28 10.57 -2.85
N ASP A 78 13.11 11.67 -3.59
CA ASP A 78 12.93 13.02 -3.02
C ASP A 78 11.58 13.09 -2.26
N PRO A 79 11.59 13.33 -0.93
CA PRO A 79 10.37 13.41 -0.14
C PRO A 79 9.55 14.68 -0.42
N ASP A 80 10.13 15.68 -1.06
CA ASP A 80 9.47 16.96 -1.35
C ASP A 80 8.92 17.05 -2.79
N ASP A 81 8.98 15.94 -3.55
CA ASP A 81 8.44 15.88 -4.92
C ASP A 81 6.89 15.92 -4.93
N ASP A 82 6.32 16.71 -5.84
CA ASP A 82 4.86 16.87 -6.00
C ASP A 82 4.16 15.53 -6.34
N GLU A 83 4.87 14.57 -6.94
CA GLU A 83 4.38 13.23 -7.28
C GLU A 83 4.68 12.16 -6.21
N ARG A 84 5.17 12.54 -5.02
CA ARG A 84 5.57 11.60 -3.94
C ARG A 84 4.53 10.52 -3.64
N ASP A 85 3.25 10.87 -3.59
CA ASP A 85 2.19 9.91 -3.25
C ASP A 85 1.99 8.87 -4.37
N ALA A 86 2.03 9.32 -5.63
CA ALA A 86 1.99 8.41 -6.79
C ALA A 86 3.25 7.54 -6.85
N TYR A 87 4.42 8.09 -6.49
CA TYR A 87 5.66 7.35 -6.42
C TYR A 87 5.63 6.28 -5.32
N THR A 88 5.10 6.63 -4.14
CA THR A 88 4.89 5.70 -3.01
C THR A 88 3.95 4.56 -3.39
N GLN A 89 2.86 4.86 -4.11
CA GLN A 89 1.98 3.84 -4.66
C GLN A 89 2.74 2.93 -5.65
N GLY A 90 3.56 3.51 -6.54
CA GLY A 90 4.37 2.75 -7.49
C GLY A 90 5.37 1.79 -6.82
N ILE A 91 6.01 2.20 -5.72
CA ILE A 91 6.88 1.33 -4.91
C ILE A 91 6.06 0.20 -4.28
N THR A 92 4.87 0.52 -3.74
CA THR A 92 3.98 -0.46 -3.10
C THR A 92 3.50 -1.52 -4.11
N ASP A 93 3.08 -1.08 -5.31
CA ASP A 93 2.67 -1.96 -6.39
C ASP A 93 3.84 -2.82 -6.91
N MET A 94 5.06 -2.29 -6.93
CA MET A 94 6.26 -3.05 -7.25
C MET A 94 6.52 -4.17 -6.24
N LEU A 95 6.43 -3.89 -4.93
CA LEU A 95 6.58 -4.90 -3.89
C LEU A 95 5.51 -5.98 -3.99
N ALA A 96 4.25 -5.60 -4.21
CA ALA A 96 3.15 -6.54 -4.44
C ALA A 96 3.37 -7.39 -5.70
N PHE A 97 3.84 -6.79 -6.79
CA PHE A 97 4.17 -7.49 -8.03
C PHE A 97 5.29 -8.51 -7.83
N LEU A 98 6.35 -8.17 -7.10
CA LEU A 98 7.45 -9.07 -6.78
C LEU A 98 7.00 -10.21 -5.87
N HIS A 99 6.17 -9.92 -4.86
CA HIS A 99 5.58 -10.93 -3.99
C HIS A 99 4.78 -11.95 -4.81
N LEU A 100 3.84 -11.50 -5.64
CA LEU A 100 3.06 -12.37 -6.53
C LEU A 100 3.95 -13.16 -7.51
N GLY A 101 4.97 -12.51 -8.07
CA GLY A 101 5.89 -13.12 -9.04
C GLY A 101 6.83 -14.16 -8.45
N THR A 102 7.04 -14.14 -7.13
CA THR A 102 7.91 -15.07 -6.40
C THR A 102 7.13 -16.15 -5.64
N MET A 103 5.79 -16.14 -5.70
CA MET A 103 4.97 -17.25 -5.21
C MET A 103 5.36 -18.56 -5.91
N GLY A 104 5.81 -19.54 -5.13
CA GLY A 104 6.31 -20.82 -5.64
C GLY A 104 7.72 -20.77 -6.26
N TYR A 105 8.45 -19.67 -6.07
CA TYR A 105 9.86 -19.57 -6.43
C TYR A 105 10.77 -20.28 -5.40
N HIS A 106 12.02 -20.54 -5.77
CA HIS A 106 12.93 -21.32 -4.93
C HIS A 106 13.34 -20.61 -3.63
N THR A 107 13.40 -19.28 -3.67
CA THR A 107 13.63 -18.44 -2.49
C THR A 107 12.30 -17.76 -2.14
N PRO A 108 11.81 -17.86 -0.90
CA PRO A 108 10.65 -17.10 -0.44
C PRO A 108 10.85 -15.59 -0.52
N PHE A 109 9.78 -14.84 -0.81
CA PHE A 109 9.82 -13.37 -0.87
C PHE A 109 10.33 -12.73 0.43
N LYS A 110 9.90 -13.27 1.58
CA LYS A 110 10.34 -12.85 2.92
C LYS A 110 11.85 -12.82 3.04
N ASP A 111 12.51 -13.87 2.54
CA ASP A 111 13.95 -14.04 2.67
C ASP A 111 14.69 -13.05 1.78
N MET A 112 14.20 -12.85 0.53
CA MET A 112 14.74 -11.83 -0.36
C MET A 112 14.61 -10.41 0.20
N LEU A 113 13.44 -10.09 0.78
CA LEU A 113 13.18 -8.79 1.39
C LEU A 113 14.09 -8.56 2.59
N SER A 114 14.24 -9.57 3.44
CA SER A 114 15.13 -9.53 4.61
C SER A 114 16.58 -9.33 4.21
N GLU A 115 17.05 -10.03 3.17
CA GLU A 115 18.38 -9.87 2.62
C GLU A 115 18.60 -8.46 2.06
N GLY A 116 17.67 -7.96 1.24
CA GLY A 116 17.76 -6.63 0.64
C GLY A 116 17.79 -5.50 1.68
N VAL A 117 16.93 -5.57 2.70
CA VAL A 117 16.92 -4.60 3.81
C VAL A 117 18.22 -4.69 4.63
N GLY A 118 18.71 -5.91 4.89
CA GLY A 118 19.98 -6.13 5.57
C GLY A 118 21.17 -5.50 4.82
N GLN A 119 21.24 -5.67 3.49
CA GLN A 119 22.26 -5.05 2.66
C GLN A 119 22.19 -3.51 2.71
N ALA A 120 20.98 -2.94 2.66
CA ALA A 120 20.79 -1.49 2.72
C ALA A 120 21.28 -0.90 4.06
N GLU A 121 20.96 -1.55 5.18
CA GLU A 121 21.39 -1.13 6.52
C GLU A 121 22.91 -1.25 6.72
N GLN A 122 23.54 -2.30 6.19
CA GLN A 122 25.00 -2.43 6.20
C GLN A 122 25.67 -1.27 5.45
N ARG A 123 25.09 -0.87 4.29
CA ARG A 123 25.58 0.27 3.52
C ARG A 123 25.43 1.59 4.28
N LEU A 124 24.29 1.81 4.95
CA LEU A 124 24.07 2.99 5.80
C LEU A 124 25.07 3.08 6.96
N ALA A 125 25.46 1.95 7.53
CA ALA A 125 26.42 1.91 8.63
C ALA A 125 27.89 1.94 8.18
N GLY A 126 28.16 1.89 6.88
CA GLY A 126 29.52 1.72 6.34
C GLY A 126 30.22 0.46 6.86
N SER A 127 29.45 -0.57 7.24
CA SER A 127 29.95 -1.76 7.91
C SER A 127 29.19 -3.01 7.49
N ASN A 128 29.94 -4.03 7.08
CA ASN A 128 29.40 -5.36 6.74
C ASN A 128 28.94 -6.16 7.98
N TYR A 129 29.10 -5.61 9.19
CA TYR A 129 28.82 -6.30 10.45
C TYR A 129 27.59 -5.78 11.18
N ARG A 130 26.86 -4.79 10.62
CA ARG A 130 25.57 -4.39 11.18
C ARG A 130 24.57 -5.52 10.98
N MET A 131 24.33 -6.27 12.05
CA MET A 131 23.28 -7.28 12.09
C MET A 131 21.94 -6.58 12.25
N VAL A 132 21.02 -6.86 11.35
CA VAL A 132 19.66 -6.35 11.36
C VAL A 132 18.74 -7.53 11.44
N ASN A 133 17.83 -7.52 12.41
CA ASN A 133 16.75 -8.47 12.45
C ASN A 133 15.58 -7.87 11.67
N VAL A 134 15.27 -8.44 10.50
CA VAL A 134 14.11 -8.06 9.70
C VAL A 134 13.01 -9.06 9.98
N GLU A 135 12.02 -8.63 10.76
CA GLU A 135 10.84 -9.45 11.01
C GLU A 135 9.76 -9.09 9.98
N PHE A 136 9.54 -10.00 9.03
CA PHE A 136 8.45 -9.91 8.06
C PHE A 136 7.49 -11.07 8.31
N ASN A 137 6.34 -10.75 8.90
CA ASN A 137 5.28 -11.70 9.17
C ASN A 137 4.11 -11.38 8.24
N VAL A 138 3.78 -12.34 7.39
CA VAL A 138 2.56 -12.30 6.57
C VAL A 138 1.71 -13.43 7.08
N GLU A 139 0.73 -13.09 7.91
CA GLU A 139 -0.31 -14.02 8.31
C GLU A 139 -1.42 -13.93 7.26
N PRO A 140 -1.59 -14.95 6.40
CA PRO A 140 -2.74 -14.97 5.51
C PRO A 140 -3.98 -15.12 6.39
N VAL A 141 -4.61 -14.00 6.69
CA VAL A 141 -5.97 -13.98 7.20
C VAL A 141 -6.82 -14.76 6.20
N GLY A 142 -7.61 -15.70 6.72
CA GLY A 142 -8.56 -16.46 5.92
C GLY A 142 -9.48 -15.53 5.14
N GLN A 143 -10.30 -16.12 4.26
CA GLN A 143 -11.38 -15.37 3.64
C GLN A 143 -12.20 -14.72 4.76
N ILE A 144 -12.29 -13.39 4.74
CA ILE A 144 -13.00 -12.64 5.77
C ILE A 144 -14.47 -12.97 5.60
N ASP A 145 -15.04 -13.54 6.65
CA ASP A 145 -16.47 -13.80 6.73
C ASP A 145 -17.14 -12.48 7.14
N VAL A 146 -17.68 -11.78 6.14
CA VAL A 146 -18.33 -10.47 6.35
C VAL A 146 -19.54 -10.63 7.27
N ASP A 147 -20.24 -11.76 7.19
CA ASP A 147 -21.40 -12.02 8.04
C ASP A 147 -20.96 -12.13 9.51
N GLU A 148 -19.85 -12.83 9.78
CA GLU A 148 -19.26 -12.93 11.12
C GLU A 148 -18.81 -11.56 11.66
N VAL A 149 -18.18 -10.73 10.82
CA VAL A 149 -17.74 -9.38 11.23
C VAL A 149 -18.94 -8.48 11.56
N VAL A 150 -20.02 -8.55 10.76
CA VAL A 150 -21.26 -7.81 11.04
C VAL A 150 -21.89 -8.29 12.33
N GLU A 151 -21.97 -9.59 12.58
CA GLU A 151 -22.51 -10.15 13.82
C GLU A 151 -21.71 -9.66 15.05
N LYS A 152 -20.36 -9.67 14.97
CA LYS A 152 -19.49 -9.12 16.03
C LYS A 152 -19.74 -7.63 16.27
N LEU A 153 -19.93 -6.84 15.22
CA LEU A 153 -20.21 -5.39 15.33
C LEU A 153 -21.59 -5.11 15.92
N GLU A 154 -22.62 -5.84 15.51
CA GLU A 154 -23.99 -5.70 16.01
C GLU A 154 -24.11 -6.10 17.49
N ASN A 155 -23.35 -7.10 17.92
CA ASN A 155 -23.32 -7.57 19.31
C ASN A 155 -22.35 -6.79 20.22
N GLU A 156 -21.75 -5.71 19.73
CA GLU A 156 -20.74 -4.90 20.45
C GLU A 156 -19.51 -5.71 20.92
N GLU A 157 -19.18 -6.82 20.22
CA GLU A 157 -18.08 -7.72 20.55
C GLU A 157 -16.72 -7.22 20.01
N PHE A 158 -16.44 -5.92 20.19
CA PHE A 158 -15.27 -5.25 19.62
C PHE A 158 -13.93 -5.88 20.03
N ALA A 159 -13.85 -6.53 21.20
CA ALA A 159 -12.64 -7.21 21.67
C ALA A 159 -12.29 -8.48 20.85
N GLN A 160 -13.24 -8.99 20.06
CA GLN A 160 -13.07 -10.18 19.22
C GLN A 160 -12.81 -9.82 17.74
N LEU A 161 -12.86 -8.53 17.39
CA LEU A 161 -12.52 -8.06 16.05
C LEU A 161 -11.02 -7.85 15.92
N THR A 162 -10.44 -8.46 14.90
CA THR A 162 -9.04 -8.23 14.52
C THR A 162 -8.89 -6.94 13.71
N ASP A 163 -7.71 -6.34 13.74
CA ASP A 163 -7.39 -5.15 12.94
C ASP A 163 -7.56 -5.42 11.43
N GLU A 164 -7.27 -6.65 10.99
CA GLU A 164 -7.40 -7.10 9.62
C GLU A 164 -8.87 -7.22 9.17
N GLU A 165 -9.73 -7.84 9.99
CA GLU A 165 -11.18 -7.91 9.75
C GLU A 165 -11.76 -6.51 9.61
N LEU A 166 -11.39 -5.60 10.52
CA LEU A 166 -11.86 -4.21 10.49
C LEU A 166 -11.37 -3.47 9.24
N ARG A 167 -10.08 -3.57 8.90
CA ARG A 167 -9.53 -2.90 7.71
C ARG A 167 -10.18 -3.40 6.42
N ALA A 168 -10.38 -4.71 6.29
CA ALA A 168 -11.02 -5.24 5.11
C ALA A 168 -12.52 -4.91 5.04
N PHE A 169 -13.22 -4.95 6.18
CA PHE A 169 -14.61 -4.54 6.26
C PHE A 169 -14.77 -3.06 5.86
N VAL A 170 -13.95 -2.16 6.39
CA VAL A 170 -13.93 -0.74 5.98
C VAL A 170 -13.61 -0.59 4.50
N ARG A 171 -12.65 -1.36 3.96
CA ARG A 171 -12.34 -1.35 2.53
C ARG A 171 -13.55 -1.77 1.69
N LEU A 172 -14.24 -2.84 2.08
CA LEU A 172 -15.45 -3.32 1.40
C LEU A 172 -16.59 -2.30 1.50
N LEU A 173 -16.77 -1.66 2.65
CA LEU A 173 -17.72 -0.55 2.83
C LEU A 173 -17.41 0.60 1.88
N THR A 174 -16.15 1.04 1.78
CA THR A 174 -15.77 2.13 0.86
C THR A 174 -15.90 1.77 -0.63
N MET A 175 -16.01 0.48 -0.95
CA MET A 175 -16.29 0.01 -2.30
C MET A 175 -17.79 -0.11 -2.58
N SER A 176 -18.65 -0.01 -1.55
CA SER A 176 -20.11 -0.05 -1.72
C SER A 176 -20.63 1.32 -2.17
N GLU A 177 -21.65 1.32 -3.03
CA GLU A 177 -22.29 2.57 -3.48
C GLU A 177 -23.12 3.25 -2.37
N GLU A 178 -23.40 2.53 -1.29
CA GLU A 178 -24.24 3.00 -0.18
C GLU A 178 -23.44 3.83 0.86
N PHE A 179 -22.12 3.68 0.91
CA PHE A 179 -21.28 4.32 1.92
C PHE A 179 -20.37 5.40 1.31
N SER A 180 -20.46 6.63 1.84
CA SER A 180 -19.53 7.72 1.55
C SER A 180 -18.80 8.15 2.84
N PRO A 181 -17.46 8.09 2.87
CA PRO A 181 -16.67 8.59 3.99
C PRO A 181 -16.95 10.06 4.33
N GLU A 182 -17.17 10.89 3.31
CA GLU A 182 -17.47 12.32 3.47
C GLU A 182 -18.81 12.53 4.17
N SER A 183 -19.81 11.72 3.81
CA SER A 183 -21.16 11.79 4.38
C SER A 183 -21.20 11.25 5.81
N ALA A 184 -20.37 10.24 6.12
CA ALA A 184 -20.25 9.68 7.46
C ALA A 184 -19.49 10.60 8.43
N ARG A 185 -18.58 11.44 7.92
CA ARG A 185 -17.67 12.27 8.74
C ARG A 185 -18.39 13.16 9.75
N GLU A 186 -19.43 13.86 9.34
CA GLU A 186 -20.14 14.82 10.19
C GLU A 186 -20.84 14.10 11.35
N GLN A 187 -21.55 13.00 11.05
CA GLN A 187 -22.23 12.18 12.04
C GLN A 187 -21.27 11.50 13.04
N ILE A 188 -20.13 11.02 12.54
CA ILE A 188 -19.10 10.41 13.39
C ILE A 188 -18.49 11.47 14.32
N LYS A 189 -18.20 12.67 13.80
CA LYS A 189 -17.62 13.75 14.60
C LYS A 189 -18.56 14.16 15.74
N ASP A 190 -19.85 14.33 15.44
CA ASP A 190 -20.84 14.68 16.46
C ASP A 190 -20.91 13.63 17.59
N ARG A 191 -20.85 12.33 17.24
CA ARG A 191 -20.82 11.25 18.24
C ARG A 191 -19.53 11.22 19.06
N VAL A 192 -18.38 11.49 18.45
CA VAL A 192 -17.10 11.55 19.17
C VAL A 192 -17.09 12.72 20.14
N ASP A 193 -17.60 13.88 19.72
CA ASP A 193 -17.71 15.06 20.57
C ASP A 193 -18.67 14.81 21.74
N GLU A 194 -19.82 14.16 21.50
CA GLU A 194 -20.76 13.74 22.56
C GLU A 194 -20.10 12.78 23.57
N TYR A 195 -19.43 11.74 23.07
CA TYR A 195 -18.74 10.76 23.91
C TYR A 195 -17.63 11.41 24.75
N THR A 196 -16.85 12.30 24.15
CA THR A 196 -15.78 13.04 24.83
C THR A 196 -16.34 13.90 25.97
N ASN A 197 -17.46 14.57 25.73
CA ASN A 197 -18.14 15.37 26.77
C ASN A 197 -18.63 14.49 27.93
N GLN A 198 -19.25 13.34 27.63
CA GLN A 198 -19.70 12.41 28.68
C GLN A 198 -18.54 11.87 29.53
N VAL A 199 -17.41 11.54 28.90
CA VAL A 199 -16.22 11.07 29.63
C VAL A 199 -15.67 12.16 30.55
N ASN A 200 -15.58 13.40 30.06
CA ASN A 200 -15.09 14.54 30.86
C ASN A 200 -16.03 14.85 32.04
N GLU A 201 -17.34 14.92 31.81
CA GLU A 201 -18.33 15.11 32.89
C GLU A 201 -18.27 13.99 33.93
N SER A 202 -18.03 12.74 33.51
CA SER A 202 -17.87 11.61 34.43
C SER A 202 -16.57 11.67 35.25
N ALA A 203 -15.50 12.23 34.68
CA ALA A 203 -14.23 12.43 35.37
C ALA A 203 -14.34 13.54 36.41
N ASP A 204 -14.94 14.68 36.05
CA ASP A 204 -15.19 15.81 36.94
C ASP A 204 -16.09 15.41 38.13
N ALA A 205 -17.13 14.59 37.87
CA ALA A 205 -18.00 14.07 38.92
C ALA A 205 -17.29 13.07 39.86
N ARG A 206 -16.31 12.31 39.34
CA ARG A 206 -15.49 11.41 40.18
C ARG A 206 -14.52 12.17 41.06
N ASP A 207 -13.87 13.20 40.52
CA ASP A 207 -12.93 14.03 41.26
C ASP A 207 -13.64 14.85 42.36
N GLY A 208 -14.82 15.42 42.07
CA GLY A 208 -15.64 16.11 43.09
C GLY A 208 -16.10 15.20 44.24
N ASN A 209 -16.48 13.96 43.95
CA ASN A 209 -16.84 12.98 45.00
C ASN A 209 -15.64 12.54 45.85
N LEU A 210 -14.44 12.48 45.28
CA LEU A 210 -13.21 12.16 46.01
C LEU A 210 -12.79 13.30 46.95
N GLU A 211 -12.98 14.55 46.55
CA GLU A 211 -12.73 15.74 47.39
C GLU A 211 -13.74 15.86 48.55
N GLU A 212 -14.99 15.42 48.38
CA GLU A 212 -15.99 15.36 49.47
C GLU A 212 -15.73 14.23 50.47
N LEU A 213 -15.14 13.11 50.05
CA LEU A 213 -14.80 11.97 50.93
C LEU A 213 -13.49 12.16 51.72
N THR A 214 -12.67 13.15 51.33
CA THR A 214 -11.35 13.43 51.93
C THR A 214 -11.32 14.70 52.80
N ASN A 215 -12.45 15.41 52.92
CA ASN A 215 -12.70 16.50 53.88
C ASN A 215 -13.68 16.08 54.99
#